data_AF-A0A2E9R621-F1
#
_entry.id   AF-A0A2E9R621-F1
#
_cell.length_a   1.000
_cell.length_b   1.000
_cell.length_c   1.000
_cell.angle_alpha   90.00
_cell.angle_beta   90.00
_cell.angle_gamma   90.00
#
_symmetry.space_group_name_H-M   'P 1'
#
loop_
_entity.id
_entity.type
_entity.pdbx_description
1 polymer ?
#
loop_
_entity_poly.entity_id
_entity_poly.type
_entity_poly.pdbx_seq_one_letter_code
_entity_poly.pdbx_strand_id
1 'polypeptide(L)'
;MGQRKREQSTLTALVWFAVPATVMASLFLAVNYLQNGSITSVAYQKIFEYTRMNGYRFRSFSMTSIPKNMVHNFDFSNPMKGLSLSGIALVRMNAALFGWPLSLVFVLLAGWKKRAGLLLASVICFFLVHGLISDVGVDSFAPVHFFELALPFLLLTVLGLQRSTATLLELTTHQDEQVKDSAPTTDADTEHDAEAAPAQTTTEKGSLISHPLTVFPSLFMMVFVFLSLTGYVPIRFRALYMIGKDINTPFQAVKKQKLKRAVVFATMRFTKQCVSKPTKHFLYWRPNNDPALKNDILWVNHLDVLSDKRLMKHFPARKGYVMQWKKDCTVHYLPLAPMKPGAVPKGWIGGNQKGLDPPAK
;
A
#
# COMPACT_ATOMS: atom_id res chain seq x y z
N MET A 1 26.86 21.81 -30.24
CA MET A 1 25.75 20.84 -30.47
C MET A 1 25.31 20.08 -29.21
N GLY A 2 26.20 19.69 -28.29
CA GLY A 2 25.83 18.89 -27.09
C GLY A 2 24.92 19.61 -26.07
N GLN A 3 25.05 20.93 -25.91
CA GLN A 3 24.28 21.69 -24.92
C GLN A 3 22.80 21.84 -25.30
N ARG A 4 22.49 22.19 -26.57
CA ARG A 4 21.11 22.20 -27.10
C ARG A 4 20.42 20.83 -27.04
N LYS A 5 21.14 19.74 -27.37
CA LYS A 5 20.60 18.37 -27.24
C LYS A 5 20.27 18.03 -25.79
N ARG A 6 21.10 18.49 -24.84
CA ARG A 6 20.89 18.30 -23.41
C ARG A 6 19.72 19.14 -22.89
N GLU A 7 19.57 20.38 -23.33
CA GLU A 7 18.44 21.26 -23.01
C GLU A 7 17.11 20.72 -23.56
N GLN A 8 17.08 20.27 -24.82
CA GLN A 8 15.91 19.59 -25.40
C GLN A 8 15.54 18.32 -24.64
N SER A 9 16.54 17.52 -24.24
CA SER A 9 16.32 16.30 -23.46
C SER A 9 15.73 16.60 -22.07
N THR A 10 16.23 17.63 -21.38
CA THR A 10 15.69 18.07 -20.08
C THR A 10 14.28 18.62 -20.21
N LEU A 11 14.01 19.47 -21.20
CA LEU A 11 12.68 20.03 -21.43
C LEU A 11 11.66 18.91 -21.71
N THR A 12 12.04 17.94 -22.54
CA THR A 12 11.20 16.78 -22.85
C THR A 12 10.91 15.98 -21.58
N ALA A 13 11.92 15.70 -20.75
CA ALA A 13 11.73 14.99 -19.49
C ALA A 13 10.82 15.76 -18.50
N LEU A 14 10.97 17.09 -18.42
CA LEU A 14 10.11 17.94 -17.58
C LEU A 14 8.65 17.89 -18.04
N VAL A 15 8.40 17.93 -19.35
CA VAL A 15 7.03 17.80 -19.89
C VAL A 15 6.44 16.43 -19.60
N TRP A 16 7.21 15.35 -19.82
CA TRP A 16 6.78 13.97 -19.52
C TRP A 16 6.50 13.73 -18.04
N PHE A 17 7.12 14.49 -17.13
CA PHE A 17 6.81 14.46 -15.72
C PHE A 17 5.61 15.36 -15.38
N ALA A 18 5.63 16.60 -15.85
CA ALA A 18 4.65 17.63 -15.47
C ALA A 18 3.24 17.25 -15.90
N VAL A 19 3.05 16.72 -17.12
CA VAL A 19 1.70 16.40 -17.62
C VAL A 19 1.01 15.32 -16.76
N PRO A 20 1.58 14.12 -16.53
CA PRO A 20 0.97 13.14 -15.65
C PRO A 20 0.85 13.63 -14.20
N ALA A 21 1.86 14.34 -13.68
CA ALA A 21 1.82 14.86 -12.32
C ALA A 21 0.67 15.85 -12.12
N THR A 22 0.46 16.78 -13.04
CA THR A 22 -0.66 17.73 -13.01
C THR A 22 -1.99 17.01 -13.11
N VAL A 23 -2.15 16.04 -14.04
CA VAL A 23 -3.39 15.27 -14.16
C VAL A 23 -3.72 14.54 -12.84
N MET A 24 -2.74 13.83 -12.27
CA MET A 24 -2.95 13.07 -11.03
C MET A 24 -3.20 14.00 -9.84
N ALA A 25 -2.50 15.14 -9.75
CA ALA A 25 -2.75 16.15 -8.73
C ALA A 25 -4.16 16.74 -8.85
N SER A 26 -4.59 17.13 -10.05
CA SER A 26 -5.93 17.65 -10.30
C SER A 26 -7.01 16.62 -9.94
N LEU A 27 -6.84 15.35 -10.31
CA LEU A 27 -7.75 14.27 -9.92
C LEU A 27 -7.80 14.10 -8.40
N PHE A 28 -6.66 14.09 -7.72
CA PHE A 28 -6.60 14.00 -6.27
C PHE A 28 -7.34 15.15 -5.58
N LEU A 29 -7.09 16.40 -6.01
CA LEU A 29 -7.75 17.58 -5.48
C LEU A 29 -9.26 17.57 -5.75
N ALA A 30 -9.68 17.13 -6.95
CA ALA A 30 -11.10 17.00 -7.31
C ALA A 30 -11.81 15.93 -6.46
N VAL A 31 -11.17 14.78 -6.25
CA VAL A 31 -11.71 13.71 -5.38
C VAL A 31 -11.83 14.21 -3.94
N ASN A 32 -10.81 14.90 -3.42
CA ASN A 32 -10.89 15.51 -2.09
C ASN A 32 -12.03 16.52 -2.00
N TYR A 33 -12.21 17.38 -3.01
CA TYR A 33 -13.31 18.33 -3.02
C TYR A 33 -14.68 17.63 -3.03
N LEU A 34 -14.87 16.61 -3.87
CA LEU A 34 -16.12 15.86 -3.94
C LEU A 34 -16.43 15.09 -2.65
N GLN A 35 -15.42 14.55 -1.98
CA GLN A 35 -15.60 13.76 -0.76
C GLN A 35 -15.74 14.63 0.49
N ASN A 36 -14.99 15.73 0.57
CA ASN A 36 -14.76 16.48 1.80
C ASN A 36 -15.25 17.93 1.73
N GLY A 37 -15.63 18.43 0.56
CA GLY A 37 -15.93 19.85 0.32
C GLY A 37 -14.69 20.76 0.37
N SER A 38 -13.49 20.19 0.35
CA SER A 38 -12.22 20.91 0.45
C SER A 38 -11.14 20.20 -0.37
N ILE A 39 -10.36 20.96 -1.15
CA ILE A 39 -9.23 20.43 -1.92
C ILE A 39 -8.01 20.09 -1.05
N THR A 40 -7.88 20.72 0.11
CA THR A 40 -6.72 20.57 1.01
C THR A 40 -7.00 19.66 2.21
N SER A 41 -8.26 19.45 2.56
CA SER A 41 -8.61 18.61 3.71
C SER A 41 -8.77 17.15 3.28
N VAL A 42 -8.01 16.27 3.93
CA VAL A 42 -8.07 14.82 3.70
C VAL A 42 -9.20 14.19 4.52
N ALA A 43 -9.71 13.04 4.07
CA ALA A 43 -10.87 12.37 4.69
C ALA A 43 -10.72 12.15 6.21
N TYR A 44 -9.51 11.86 6.69
CA TYR A 44 -9.24 11.64 8.12
C TYR A 44 -9.48 12.90 8.97
N GLN A 45 -9.10 14.08 8.45
CA GLN A 45 -9.36 15.36 9.13
C GLN A 45 -10.87 15.65 9.19
N LYS A 46 -11.61 15.37 8.11
CA LYS A 46 -13.07 15.54 8.08
C LYS A 46 -13.80 14.60 9.03
N ILE A 47 -13.34 13.37 9.21
CA ILE A 47 -13.87 12.46 10.23
C ILE A 47 -13.79 13.09 11.62
N PHE A 48 -12.66 13.72 11.97
CA PHE A 48 -12.50 14.40 13.26
C PHE A 48 -13.32 15.68 13.38
N GLU A 49 -13.42 16.46 12.30
CA GLU A 49 -14.26 17.64 12.25
C GLU A 49 -15.73 17.27 12.47
N TYR A 50 -16.23 16.26 11.75
CA TYR A 50 -17.59 15.73 11.91
C TYR A 50 -17.81 15.22 13.33
N THR A 51 -16.83 14.49 13.88
CA THR A 51 -16.92 14.02 15.27
C THR A 51 -17.08 15.19 16.24
N ARG A 52 -16.34 16.30 16.05
CA ARG A 52 -16.46 17.52 16.85
C ARG A 52 -17.81 18.22 16.65
N MET A 53 -18.23 18.46 15.41
CA MET A 53 -19.51 19.10 15.07
C MET A 53 -20.70 18.31 15.59
N ASN A 54 -20.59 16.98 15.66
CA ASN A 54 -21.63 16.13 16.21
C ASN A 54 -21.69 16.21 17.75
N GLY A 55 -20.92 17.07 18.41
CA GLY A 55 -20.77 17.06 19.87
C GLY A 55 -20.21 15.72 20.35
N TYR A 56 -19.47 15.02 19.49
CA TYR A 56 -19.04 13.65 19.66
C TYR A 56 -20.24 12.73 20.00
N ARG A 57 -21.37 12.86 19.31
CA ARG A 57 -22.46 11.88 19.42
C ARG A 57 -22.07 10.59 18.71
N PHE A 58 -22.43 9.44 19.30
CA PHE A 58 -22.20 8.11 18.73
C PHE A 58 -20.71 7.81 18.45
N ARG A 59 -19.85 8.14 19.42
CA ARG A 59 -18.39 8.21 19.29
C ARG A 59 -17.73 6.91 18.79
N SER A 60 -16.74 7.10 17.91
CA SER A 60 -15.59 6.21 17.71
C SER A 60 -14.33 6.71 18.43
N PHE A 61 -14.27 8.02 18.72
CA PHE A 61 -13.17 8.71 19.38
C PHE A 61 -13.69 9.60 20.51
N SER A 62 -12.95 9.72 21.62
CA SER A 62 -13.27 10.61 22.74
C SER A 62 -12.67 12.02 22.56
N MET A 63 -13.16 12.98 23.34
CA MET A 63 -12.60 14.33 23.41
C MET A 63 -11.15 14.33 23.93
N THR A 64 -10.79 13.32 24.73
CA THR A 64 -9.43 13.11 25.26
C THR A 64 -8.51 12.35 24.30
N SER A 65 -9.07 11.60 23.33
CA SER A 65 -8.30 10.79 22.38
C SER A 65 -8.02 11.48 21.04
N ILE A 66 -8.60 12.67 20.81
CA ILE A 66 -8.29 13.49 19.62
C ILE A 66 -7.52 14.72 20.10
N PRO A 67 -6.18 14.65 20.22
CA PRO A 67 -5.39 15.86 20.40
C PRO A 67 -5.63 16.79 19.20
N LYS A 68 -5.66 18.11 19.45
CA LYS A 68 -5.93 19.13 18.42
C LYS A 68 -5.02 18.99 17.18
N ASN A 69 -3.85 18.39 17.32
CA ASN A 69 -2.81 18.25 16.29
C ASN A 69 -2.31 16.80 16.13
N MET A 70 -3.20 15.83 15.93
CA MET A 70 -2.80 14.43 15.70
C MET A 70 -2.28 14.23 14.26
N VAL A 71 -1.04 14.60 13.99
CA VAL A 71 -0.35 14.29 12.71
C VAL A 71 1.04 13.70 12.90
N HIS A 72 1.53 13.52 14.13
CA HIS A 72 2.88 12.99 14.34
C HIS A 72 2.81 11.63 15.03
N ASN A 73 2.85 10.58 14.21
CA ASN A 73 2.88 9.19 14.66
C ASN A 73 4.30 8.78 15.13
N PHE A 74 5.16 9.74 15.46
CA PHE A 74 6.55 9.53 15.89
C PHE A 74 6.59 9.09 17.35
N ASP A 75 7.40 8.09 17.65
CA ASP A 75 7.66 7.61 19.00
C ASP A 75 9.17 7.48 19.22
N PHE A 76 9.76 8.53 19.76
CA PHE A 76 11.17 8.58 20.13
C PHE A 76 11.45 7.90 21.48
N SER A 77 10.41 7.48 22.22
CA SER A 77 10.58 6.85 23.53
C SER A 77 11.02 5.38 23.43
N ASN A 78 10.74 4.73 22.29
CA ASN A 78 11.13 3.36 22.04
C ASN A 78 11.76 3.19 20.64
N PRO A 79 13.02 3.64 20.47
CA PRO A 79 13.65 3.65 19.15
C PRO A 79 13.86 2.24 18.58
N MET A 80 14.07 1.23 19.42
CA MET A 80 14.19 -0.16 18.97
C MET A 80 12.89 -0.68 18.36
N LYS A 81 11.75 -0.33 18.96
CA LYS A 81 10.44 -0.66 18.38
C LYS A 81 10.25 0.04 17.03
N GLY A 82 10.59 1.33 16.92
CA GLY A 82 10.52 2.08 15.66
C GLY A 82 11.38 1.47 14.55
N LEU A 83 12.62 1.07 14.87
CA LEU A 83 13.51 0.39 13.94
C LEU A 83 12.99 -0.99 13.53
N SER A 84 12.48 -1.78 14.48
CA SER A 84 11.86 -3.09 14.19
C SER A 84 10.66 -2.96 13.25
N LEU A 85 9.79 -1.99 13.53
CA LEU A 85 8.65 -1.69 12.66
C LEU A 85 9.09 -1.23 11.27
N SER A 86 10.13 -0.38 11.18
CA SER A 86 10.71 0.03 9.91
C SER A 86 11.29 -1.15 9.10
N GLY A 87 11.93 -2.11 9.78
CA GLY A 87 12.40 -3.36 9.16
C GLY A 87 11.24 -4.21 8.61
N ILE A 88 10.17 -4.38 9.39
CA ILE A 88 8.94 -5.06 8.93
C ILE A 88 8.33 -4.33 7.72
N ALA A 89 8.33 -3.00 7.75
CA ALA A 89 7.80 -2.19 6.66
C ALA A 89 8.60 -2.38 5.36
N LEU A 90 9.93 -2.44 5.45
CA LEU A 90 10.82 -2.72 4.33
C LEU A 90 10.58 -4.10 3.72
N VAL A 91 10.44 -5.13 4.54
CA VAL A 91 10.13 -6.50 4.07
C VAL A 91 8.80 -6.52 3.33
N ARG A 92 7.77 -5.88 3.89
CA ARG A 92 6.44 -5.77 3.26
C ARG A 92 6.49 -4.97 1.97
N MET A 93 7.26 -3.87 1.95
CA MET A 93 7.45 -3.05 0.76
C MET A 93 8.13 -3.85 -0.35
N ASN A 94 9.16 -4.63 -0.02
CA ASN A 94 9.87 -5.44 -0.98
C ASN A 94 8.94 -6.44 -1.68
N ALA A 95 8.11 -7.13 -0.89
CA ALA A 95 7.09 -8.02 -1.42
C ALA A 95 6.05 -7.28 -2.28
N ALA A 96 5.64 -6.07 -1.87
CA ALA A 96 4.64 -5.28 -2.58
C ALA A 96 5.14 -4.71 -3.92
N LEU A 97 6.43 -4.36 -4.02
CA LEU A 97 7.01 -3.76 -5.23
C LEU A 97 7.37 -4.80 -6.29
N PHE A 98 7.95 -5.92 -5.87
CA PHE A 98 8.62 -6.84 -6.79
C PHE A 98 8.04 -8.27 -6.76
N GLY A 99 7.14 -8.57 -5.83
CA GLY A 99 6.65 -9.94 -5.61
C GLY A 99 7.72 -10.91 -5.10
N TRP A 100 8.93 -10.43 -4.79
CA TRP A 100 10.10 -11.23 -4.44
C TRP A 100 10.83 -10.69 -3.19
N PRO A 101 11.30 -11.55 -2.27
CA PRO A 101 11.87 -11.12 -0.99
C PRO A 101 13.32 -10.61 -1.06
N LEU A 102 14.02 -10.69 -2.20
CA LEU A 102 15.44 -10.30 -2.31
C LEU A 102 15.70 -9.10 -3.23
N SER A 103 14.68 -8.47 -3.82
CA SER A 103 14.86 -7.37 -4.79
C SER A 103 15.53 -6.10 -4.23
N LEU A 104 15.45 -5.87 -2.92
CA LEU A 104 16.18 -4.78 -2.27
C LEU A 104 17.70 -5.01 -2.21
N VAL A 105 18.21 -6.23 -2.44
CA VAL A 105 19.67 -6.47 -2.47
C VAL A 105 20.35 -5.64 -3.55
N PHE A 106 19.66 -5.42 -4.67
CA PHE A 106 20.19 -4.63 -5.79
C PHE A 106 20.28 -3.14 -5.45
N VAL A 107 19.51 -2.65 -4.47
CA VAL A 107 19.64 -1.26 -3.99
C VAL A 107 21.05 -1.01 -3.43
N LEU A 108 21.62 -1.98 -2.71
CA LEU A 108 23.00 -1.89 -2.18
C LEU A 108 24.03 -1.79 -3.30
N LEU A 109 23.80 -2.49 -4.41
CA LEU A 109 24.69 -2.52 -5.56
C LEU A 109 24.61 -1.22 -6.39
N ALA A 110 23.59 -0.39 -6.19
CA ALA A 110 23.43 0.88 -6.91
C ALA A 110 24.37 2.01 -6.40
N GLY A 111 24.85 1.91 -5.16
CA GLY A 111 25.43 3.02 -4.37
C GLY A 111 26.61 3.76 -5.01
N TRP A 112 27.31 3.15 -5.96
CA TRP A 112 28.50 3.73 -6.59
C TRP A 112 28.29 4.29 -8.02
N LYS A 113 27.05 4.35 -8.54
CA LYS A 113 26.80 5.09 -9.78
C LYS A 113 26.63 6.59 -9.49
N LYS A 114 27.26 7.45 -10.31
CA LYS A 114 27.13 8.93 -10.22
C LYS A 114 25.68 9.45 -10.19
N ARG A 115 24.71 8.66 -10.64
CA ARG A 115 23.27 9.02 -10.67
C ARG A 115 22.45 8.47 -9.50
N ALA A 116 23.03 7.63 -8.64
CA ALA A 116 22.32 7.02 -7.51
C ALA A 116 22.29 7.93 -6.26
N GLY A 117 23.19 8.91 -6.16
CA GLY A 117 23.37 9.73 -4.96
C GLY A 117 22.10 10.45 -4.50
N LEU A 118 21.34 11.06 -5.42
CA LEU A 118 20.09 11.76 -5.07
C LEU A 118 19.00 10.79 -4.57
N LEU A 119 18.89 9.62 -5.21
CA LEU A 119 17.93 8.59 -4.81
C LEU A 119 18.31 8.02 -3.43
N LEU A 120 19.59 7.74 -3.21
CA LEU A 120 20.07 7.25 -1.92
C LEU A 120 19.88 8.30 -0.82
N ALA A 121 20.17 9.57 -1.10
CA ALA A 121 19.91 10.67 -0.17
C ALA A 121 18.42 10.78 0.18
N SER A 122 17.51 10.58 -0.78
CA SER A 122 16.06 10.58 -0.52
C SER A 122 15.63 9.45 0.42
N VAL A 123 16.19 8.25 0.24
CA VAL A 123 15.95 7.10 1.11
C VAL A 123 16.49 7.36 2.52
N ILE A 124 17.73 7.86 2.62
CA ILE A 124 18.35 8.20 3.91
C ILE A 124 17.54 9.27 4.63
N CYS A 125 17.19 10.35 3.95
CA CYS A 125 16.37 11.43 4.50
C CYS A 125 15.03 10.90 5.01
N PHE A 126 14.37 10.04 4.23
CA PHE A 126 13.13 9.39 4.66
C PHE A 126 13.34 8.63 5.97
N PHE A 127 14.36 7.77 6.09
CA PHE A 127 14.60 7.02 7.33
C PHE A 127 15.03 7.89 8.52
N LEU A 128 15.75 8.99 8.28
CA LEU A 128 16.09 9.93 9.34
C LEU A 128 14.85 10.61 9.93
N VAL A 129 13.86 10.93 9.08
CA VAL A 129 12.63 11.61 9.51
C VAL A 129 11.55 10.63 9.95
N HIS A 130 11.44 9.47 9.28
CA HIS A 130 10.31 8.52 9.39
C HIS A 130 10.71 7.15 9.98
N GLY A 131 11.97 6.91 10.29
CA GLY A 131 12.43 5.62 10.84
C GLY A 131 11.97 5.34 12.27
N LEU A 132 11.50 6.35 13.00
CA LEU A 132 11.04 6.25 14.40
C LEU A 132 9.52 6.43 14.53
N ILE A 133 8.77 5.94 13.54
CA ILE A 133 7.31 5.94 13.58
C ILE A 133 6.81 4.79 14.46
N SER A 134 5.76 5.07 15.23
CA SER A 134 5.13 4.15 16.19
C SER A 134 4.23 3.10 15.53
N ASP A 135 3.82 3.34 14.28
CA ASP A 135 3.01 2.45 13.45
C ASP A 135 3.29 2.69 11.95
N VAL A 136 3.81 1.66 11.28
CA VAL A 136 4.19 1.65 9.85
C VAL A 136 3.07 1.17 8.91
N GLY A 137 1.87 0.96 9.45
CA GLY A 137 0.67 0.57 8.73
C GLY A 137 -0.02 -0.61 9.39
N VAL A 138 -1.31 -0.43 9.65
CA VAL A 138 -2.13 -1.25 10.57
C VAL A 138 -2.49 -2.65 10.03
N ASP A 139 -2.31 -2.95 8.73
CA ASP A 139 -2.77 -4.21 8.13
C ASP A 139 -1.70 -4.87 7.27
N SER A 140 -1.57 -6.20 7.32
CA SER A 140 -0.63 -7.02 6.53
C SER A 140 -0.77 -6.83 5.03
N PHE A 141 -1.94 -6.35 4.60
CA PHE A 141 -2.28 -6.23 3.19
C PHE A 141 -2.08 -4.79 2.68
N ALA A 142 -2.37 -3.75 3.45
CA ALA A 142 -2.27 -2.34 2.99
C ALA A 142 -0.83 -1.94 2.58
N PRO A 143 -0.65 -0.94 1.67
CA PRO A 143 0.65 -0.32 1.48
C PRO A 143 1.12 0.20 2.83
N VAL A 144 2.37 -0.10 3.18
CA VAL A 144 2.99 0.48 4.37
C VAL A 144 3.08 1.99 4.22
N HIS A 145 3.18 2.74 5.32
CA HIS A 145 3.36 4.20 5.33
C HIS A 145 4.67 4.69 4.68
N PHE A 146 5.38 3.81 3.97
CA PHE A 146 6.65 4.08 3.29
C PHE A 146 6.49 4.11 1.76
N PHE A 147 5.25 4.20 1.23
CA PHE A 147 4.99 4.13 -0.21
C PHE A 147 5.77 5.17 -1.03
N GLU A 148 6.15 6.28 -0.41
CA GLU A 148 7.04 7.31 -0.96
C GLU A 148 8.41 6.76 -1.36
N LEU A 149 8.87 5.67 -0.72
CA LEU A 149 10.10 4.95 -1.07
C LEU A 149 9.97 4.02 -2.29
N ALA A 150 8.76 3.79 -2.80
CA ALA A 150 8.52 2.88 -3.91
C ALA A 150 9.36 3.25 -5.14
N LEU A 151 9.27 4.51 -5.58
CA LEU A 151 10.00 4.98 -6.76
C LEU A 151 11.53 4.98 -6.56
N PRO A 152 12.07 5.54 -5.46
CA PRO A 152 13.50 5.42 -5.16
C PRO A 152 14.01 3.99 -5.17
N PHE A 153 13.29 3.05 -4.55
CA PHE A 153 13.70 1.65 -4.53
C PHE A 153 13.63 0.99 -5.91
N LEU A 154 12.58 1.23 -6.70
CA LEU A 154 12.49 0.71 -8.07
C LEU A 154 13.68 1.17 -8.93
N LEU A 155 13.99 2.46 -8.89
CA LEU A 155 15.09 3.03 -9.68
C LEU A 155 16.46 2.55 -9.19
N LEU A 156 16.68 2.50 -7.87
CA LEU A 156 17.93 1.98 -7.30
C LEU A 156 18.10 0.48 -7.62
N THR A 157 17.04 -0.32 -7.55
CA THR A 157 17.08 -1.74 -7.94
C THR A 157 17.49 -1.90 -9.41
N VAL A 158 16.93 -1.11 -10.33
CA VAL A 158 17.32 -1.14 -11.76
C VAL A 158 18.78 -0.74 -11.95
N LEU A 159 19.24 0.32 -11.29
CA LEU A 159 20.63 0.77 -11.35
C LEU A 159 21.60 -0.29 -10.81
N GLY A 160 21.21 -0.96 -9.73
CA GLY A 160 21.93 -2.09 -9.14
C GLY A 160 22.06 -3.26 -10.10
N LEU A 161 20.95 -3.70 -10.69
CA LEU A 161 20.93 -4.78 -11.69
C LEU A 161 21.84 -4.48 -12.87
N GLN A 162 21.75 -3.27 -13.44
CA GLN A 162 22.63 -2.85 -14.53
C GLN A 162 24.11 -2.91 -14.15
N ARG A 163 24.46 -2.55 -12.91
CA ARG A 163 25.85 -2.63 -12.43
C ARG A 163 26.28 -4.08 -12.27
N SER A 164 25.49 -4.90 -11.58
CA SER A 164 25.78 -6.32 -11.38
C SER A 164 26.06 -7.02 -12.71
N THR A 165 25.25 -6.74 -13.71
CA THR A 165 25.42 -7.31 -15.05
C THR A 165 26.66 -6.79 -15.76
N ALA A 166 26.98 -5.49 -15.65
CA ALA A 166 28.20 -4.94 -16.24
C ALA A 166 29.46 -5.55 -15.60
N THR A 167 29.49 -5.67 -14.27
CA THR A 167 30.61 -6.30 -13.56
C THR A 167 30.75 -7.78 -13.91
N LEU A 168 29.65 -8.52 -14.04
CA LEU A 168 29.69 -9.90 -14.51
C LEU A 168 30.24 -10.01 -15.94
N LEU A 169 29.84 -9.10 -16.83
CA LEU A 169 30.34 -9.06 -18.20
C LEU A 169 31.85 -8.82 -18.24
N GLU A 170 32.35 -7.83 -17.50
CA GLU A 170 33.78 -7.54 -17.36
C GLU A 170 34.58 -8.76 -16.87
N LEU A 171 34.07 -9.46 -15.85
CA LEU A 171 34.71 -10.67 -15.32
C LEU A 171 34.75 -11.80 -16.36
N THR A 172 33.68 -11.99 -17.13
CA THR A 172 33.63 -13.04 -18.17
C THR A 172 34.56 -12.72 -19.35
N THR A 173 34.62 -11.45 -19.77
CA THR A 173 35.50 -11.05 -20.89
C THR A 173 36.97 -11.18 -20.53
N HIS A 174 37.36 -10.86 -19.29
CA HIS A 174 38.74 -11.05 -18.84
C HIS A 174 39.15 -12.53 -18.73
N GLN A 175 38.19 -13.42 -18.43
CA GLN A 175 38.44 -14.86 -18.43
C GLN A 175 38.68 -15.40 -19.84
N ASP A 176 37.89 -14.97 -20.83
CA ASP A 176 38.04 -15.42 -22.22
C ASP A 176 39.34 -14.93 -22.87
N GLU A 177 39.81 -13.72 -22.53
CA GLU A 177 41.13 -13.23 -22.96
C GLU A 177 42.28 -14.05 -22.38
N GLN A 178 42.24 -14.38 -21.07
CA GLN A 178 43.28 -15.21 -20.46
C GLN A 178 43.32 -16.65 -20.98
N VAL A 179 42.18 -17.22 -21.37
CA VAL A 179 42.11 -18.56 -21.98
C VAL A 179 42.67 -18.57 -23.41
N LYS A 180 42.49 -17.49 -24.18
CA LYS A 180 43.10 -17.35 -25.51
C LYS A 180 44.62 -17.21 -25.45
N ASP A 181 45.14 -16.47 -24.48
CA ASP A 181 46.59 -16.29 -24.31
C ASP A 181 47.31 -17.53 -23.75
N SER A 182 46.55 -18.51 -23.25
CA SER A 182 47.08 -19.79 -22.72
C SER A 182 46.81 -21.00 -23.62
N ALA A 183 46.20 -20.81 -24.79
CA ALA A 183 46.09 -21.84 -25.80
C ALA A 183 47.49 -22.11 -26.41
N PRO A 184 47.94 -23.37 -26.54
CA PRO A 184 49.26 -23.66 -27.07
C PRO A 184 49.32 -23.25 -28.54
N THR A 185 50.21 -22.31 -28.87
CA THR A 185 50.69 -22.10 -30.23
C THR A 185 51.26 -23.41 -30.72
N THR A 186 50.59 -24.01 -31.70
CA THR A 186 51.11 -25.21 -32.36
C THR A 186 52.24 -24.75 -33.27
N ASP A 187 53.47 -25.05 -32.86
CA ASP A 187 54.65 -24.88 -33.69
C ASP A 187 54.49 -25.70 -34.97
N ALA A 188 54.54 -25.03 -36.12
CA ALA A 188 54.73 -25.66 -37.41
C ALA A 188 55.76 -24.85 -38.17
N ASP A 189 57.03 -25.22 -37.96
CA ASP A 189 58.13 -24.88 -38.85
C ASP A 189 57.89 -25.52 -40.22
N THR A 190 57.79 -24.72 -41.28
CA THR A 190 58.32 -25.08 -42.60
C THR A 190 58.49 -23.83 -43.48
N GLU A 191 59.74 -23.49 -43.79
CA GLU A 191 60.11 -22.58 -44.89
C GLU A 191 59.72 -23.19 -46.24
N HIS A 192 59.04 -22.42 -47.10
CA HIS A 192 59.35 -22.36 -48.52
C HIS A 192 58.72 -21.15 -49.22
N ASP A 193 59.47 -20.59 -50.16
CA ASP A 193 59.18 -19.44 -51.02
C ASP A 193 57.86 -19.57 -51.82
N ALA A 194 57.12 -18.46 -51.97
CA ALA A 194 56.59 -17.96 -53.26
C ALA A 194 55.49 -16.89 -53.07
N GLU A 195 55.77 -15.71 -53.63
CA GLU A 195 54.88 -14.95 -54.53
C GLU A 195 53.59 -14.27 -53.99
N ALA A 196 53.36 -13.07 -54.53
CA ALA A 196 52.37 -12.08 -54.12
C ALA A 196 50.91 -12.47 -54.41
N ALA A 197 50.03 -12.31 -53.42
CA ALA A 197 48.58 -12.13 -53.61
C ALA A 197 47.94 -11.48 -52.37
N PRO A 198 46.82 -10.74 -52.51
CA PRO A 198 46.54 -9.56 -51.70
C PRO A 198 45.96 -9.87 -50.33
N ALA A 199 46.18 -8.92 -49.41
CA ALA A 199 45.55 -8.83 -48.10
C ALA A 199 44.03 -9.04 -48.18
N GLN A 200 43.59 -10.24 -47.82
CA GLN A 200 42.20 -10.48 -47.45
C GLN A 200 42.01 -9.93 -46.04
N THR A 201 41.67 -8.64 -45.94
CA THR A 201 40.93 -8.12 -44.80
C THR A 201 39.56 -8.80 -44.78
N THR A 202 39.50 -10.00 -44.20
CA THR A 202 38.27 -10.55 -43.64
C THR A 202 37.88 -9.65 -42.48
N THR A 203 37.16 -8.58 -42.81
CA THR A 203 36.27 -7.92 -41.87
C THR A 203 35.17 -8.93 -41.58
N GLU A 204 35.47 -9.84 -40.65
CA GLU A 204 34.46 -10.58 -39.93
C GLU A 204 33.61 -9.50 -39.23
N LYS A 205 32.53 -9.09 -39.89
CA LYS A 205 31.39 -8.46 -39.25
C LYS A 205 30.85 -9.51 -38.29
N GLY A 206 31.50 -9.61 -37.14
CA GLY A 206 31.04 -10.36 -35.98
C GLY A 206 29.59 -9.97 -35.77
N SER A 207 28.73 -10.93 -36.08
CA SER A 207 27.29 -10.85 -35.90
C SER A 207 27.00 -10.18 -34.57
N LEU A 208 26.15 -9.16 -34.64
CA LEU A 208 25.59 -8.34 -33.56
C LEU A 208 24.71 -9.21 -32.62
N ILE A 209 25.20 -10.38 -32.20
CA ILE A 209 24.60 -11.17 -31.13
C ILE A 209 24.95 -10.42 -29.86
N SER A 210 24.07 -9.52 -29.46
CA SER A 210 24.10 -8.85 -28.17
C SER A 210 24.38 -9.91 -27.10
N HIS A 211 25.54 -9.83 -26.44
CA HIS A 211 25.95 -10.77 -25.39
C HIS A 211 24.75 -11.08 -24.50
N PRO A 212 24.41 -12.34 -24.16
CA PRO A 212 23.18 -12.65 -23.40
C PRO A 212 23.04 -11.85 -22.10
N LEU A 213 24.18 -11.46 -21.51
CA LEU A 213 24.28 -10.55 -20.37
C LEU A 213 23.70 -9.14 -20.65
N THR A 214 23.79 -8.59 -21.86
CA THR A 214 23.26 -7.26 -22.19
C THR A 214 21.73 -7.16 -22.09
N VAL A 215 21.00 -8.26 -22.30
CA VAL A 215 19.53 -8.31 -22.21
C VAL A 215 19.06 -8.71 -20.80
N PHE A 216 19.97 -9.24 -19.98
CA PHE A 216 19.68 -9.79 -18.65
C PHE A 216 18.93 -8.83 -17.71
N PRO A 217 19.27 -7.53 -17.58
CA PRO A 217 18.56 -6.63 -16.68
C PRO A 217 17.09 -6.46 -17.08
N SER A 218 16.82 -6.36 -18.39
CA SER A 218 15.48 -6.23 -18.93
C SER A 218 14.68 -7.51 -18.72
N LEU A 219 15.27 -8.67 -18.99
CA LEU A 219 14.64 -9.98 -18.76
C LEU A 219 14.32 -10.18 -17.27
N PHE A 220 15.26 -9.84 -16.38
CA PHE A 220 15.08 -9.97 -14.94
C PHE A 220 13.97 -9.06 -14.41
N MET A 221 13.88 -7.83 -14.91
CA MET A 221 12.75 -6.94 -14.61
C MET A 221 11.42 -7.48 -15.13
N MET A 222 11.39 -8.07 -16.34
CA MET A 222 10.20 -8.76 -16.85
C MET A 222 9.79 -9.93 -15.96
N VAL A 223 10.75 -10.71 -15.44
CA VAL A 223 10.48 -11.79 -14.48
C VAL A 223 9.86 -11.23 -13.19
N PHE A 224 10.38 -10.15 -12.62
CA PHE A 224 9.76 -9.53 -11.43
C PHE A 224 8.36 -9.00 -11.69
N VAL A 225 8.14 -8.35 -12.84
CA VAL A 225 6.79 -7.91 -13.23
C VAL A 225 5.87 -9.11 -13.38
N PHE A 226 6.32 -10.19 -14.03
CA PHE A 226 5.55 -11.42 -14.20
C PHE A 226 5.21 -12.09 -12.86
N LEU A 227 6.19 -12.25 -11.97
CA LEU A 227 5.98 -12.82 -10.63
C LEU A 227 5.03 -11.95 -9.79
N SER A 228 5.15 -10.63 -9.89
CA SER A 228 4.22 -9.71 -9.23
C SER A 228 2.80 -9.85 -9.79
N LEU A 229 2.64 -9.85 -11.11
CA LEU A 229 1.34 -9.97 -11.79
C LEU A 229 0.65 -11.32 -11.58
N THR A 230 1.41 -12.41 -11.44
CA THR A 230 0.85 -13.77 -11.29
C THR A 230 0.72 -14.22 -9.83
N GLY A 231 1.64 -13.82 -8.96
CA GLY A 231 1.63 -14.20 -7.55
C GLY A 231 0.98 -13.15 -6.65
N TYR A 232 1.55 -11.94 -6.61
CA TYR A 232 1.17 -10.93 -5.61
C TYR A 232 -0.14 -10.22 -5.95
N VAL A 233 -0.26 -9.72 -7.17
CA VAL A 233 -1.37 -8.89 -7.63
C VAL A 233 -2.73 -9.60 -7.49
N PRO A 234 -2.93 -10.86 -7.93
CA PRO A 234 -4.24 -11.50 -7.83
C PRO A 234 -4.68 -11.72 -6.38
N ILE A 235 -3.75 -12.11 -5.50
CA ILE A 235 -4.00 -12.26 -4.06
C ILE A 235 -4.40 -10.92 -3.45
N ARG A 236 -3.69 -9.85 -3.83
CA ARG A 236 -3.95 -8.50 -3.35
C ARG A 236 -5.32 -7.98 -3.78
N PHE A 237 -5.66 -8.11 -5.06
CA PHE A 237 -6.97 -7.73 -5.59
C PHE A 237 -8.10 -8.52 -4.93
N ARG A 238 -7.92 -9.84 -4.75
CA ARG A 238 -8.89 -10.68 -4.02
C ARG A 238 -9.07 -10.20 -2.59
N ALA A 239 -7.99 -9.90 -1.86
CA ALA A 239 -8.08 -9.38 -0.50
C ALA A 239 -8.85 -8.04 -0.44
N LEU A 240 -8.52 -7.10 -1.34
CA LEU A 240 -9.22 -5.82 -1.43
C LEU A 240 -10.71 -5.99 -1.77
N TYR A 241 -11.03 -6.88 -2.70
CA TYR A 241 -12.41 -7.22 -3.04
C TYR A 241 -13.16 -7.78 -1.82
N MET A 242 -12.55 -8.70 -1.07
CA MET A 242 -13.17 -9.29 0.12
C MET A 242 -13.38 -8.25 1.23
N ILE A 243 -12.40 -7.39 1.49
CA ILE A 243 -12.53 -6.27 2.45
C ILE A 243 -13.66 -5.34 2.01
N GLY A 244 -13.68 -4.94 0.74
CA GLY A 244 -14.74 -4.08 0.19
C GLY A 244 -16.12 -4.72 0.29
N LYS A 245 -16.24 -6.01 0.00
CA LYS A 245 -17.49 -6.78 0.16
C LYS A 245 -17.95 -6.81 1.62
N ASP A 246 -17.02 -7.04 2.54
CA ASP A 246 -17.34 -7.18 3.97
C ASP A 246 -17.77 -5.84 4.59
N ILE A 247 -17.07 -4.74 4.26
CA ILE A 247 -17.46 -3.38 4.67
C ILE A 247 -18.84 -3.01 4.12
N ASN A 248 -19.16 -3.43 2.90
CA ASN A 248 -20.44 -3.14 2.24
C ASN A 248 -21.60 -4.02 2.70
N THR A 249 -21.34 -5.15 3.37
CA THR A 249 -22.36 -6.14 3.73
C THR A 249 -23.52 -5.55 4.56
N PRO A 250 -23.28 -4.73 5.61
CA PRO A 250 -24.37 -4.09 6.35
C PRO A 250 -25.21 -3.15 5.47
N PHE A 251 -24.57 -2.34 4.63
CA PHE A 251 -25.29 -1.43 3.73
C PHE A 251 -26.15 -2.17 2.70
N GLN A 252 -25.66 -3.30 2.18
CA GLN A 252 -26.46 -4.17 1.31
C GLN A 252 -27.65 -4.77 2.06
N ALA A 253 -27.48 -5.16 3.32
CA ALA A 253 -28.58 -5.66 4.15
C ALA A 253 -29.64 -4.59 4.43
N VAL A 254 -29.25 -3.32 4.63
CA VAL A 254 -30.17 -2.18 4.75
C VAL A 254 -31.03 -2.06 3.49
N LYS A 255 -30.40 -2.11 2.31
CA LYS A 255 -31.10 -2.06 1.01
C LYS A 255 -32.04 -3.25 0.84
N LYS A 256 -31.56 -4.47 1.13
CA LYS A 256 -32.35 -5.72 1.00
C LYS A 256 -33.59 -5.71 1.90
N GLN A 257 -33.46 -5.22 3.12
CA GLN A 257 -34.58 -5.10 4.08
C GLN A 257 -35.40 -3.81 3.90
N LYS A 258 -35.06 -3.00 2.88
CA LYS A 258 -35.76 -1.74 2.53
C LYS A 258 -35.92 -0.80 3.72
N LEU A 259 -34.92 -0.74 4.61
CA LEU A 259 -34.95 0.17 5.73
C LEU A 259 -34.88 1.61 5.23
N LYS A 260 -35.75 2.46 5.76
CA LYS A 260 -35.81 3.90 5.48
C LYS A 260 -36.04 4.64 6.78
N ARG A 261 -35.48 5.85 6.91
CA ARG A 261 -35.63 6.74 8.07
C ARG A 261 -35.45 5.98 9.38
N ALA A 262 -34.35 5.26 9.51
CA ALA A 262 -34.10 4.33 10.62
C ALA A 262 -32.99 4.82 11.54
N VAL A 263 -33.03 4.36 12.79
CA VAL A 263 -31.90 4.36 13.73
C VAL A 263 -31.45 2.92 13.89
N VAL A 264 -30.22 2.64 13.51
CA VAL A 264 -29.62 1.31 13.56
C VAL A 264 -28.57 1.28 14.66
N PHE A 265 -28.85 0.49 15.68
CA PHE A 265 -27.96 0.18 16.80
C PHE A 265 -27.05 -0.97 16.38
N ALA A 266 -25.75 -0.70 16.28
CA ALA A 266 -24.74 -1.66 15.86
C ALA A 266 -23.51 -1.56 16.77
N THR A 267 -22.68 -2.60 16.75
CA THR A 267 -21.33 -2.50 17.30
C THR A 267 -20.54 -1.43 16.56
N MET A 268 -19.55 -0.82 17.22
CA MET A 268 -18.71 0.20 16.59
C MET A 268 -18.05 -0.29 15.28
N ARG A 269 -17.76 -1.59 15.21
CA ARG A 269 -17.16 -2.24 14.04
C ARG A 269 -18.16 -3.19 13.36
N PHE A 270 -18.24 -3.12 12.04
CA PHE A 270 -18.92 -4.05 11.14
C PHE A 270 -18.09 -5.29 10.82
N THR A 271 -17.33 -5.77 11.81
CA THR A 271 -16.53 -6.99 11.69
C THR A 271 -17.46 -8.19 11.78
N LYS A 272 -17.32 -9.14 10.85
CA LYS A 272 -18.07 -10.41 10.88
C LYS A 272 -17.88 -11.10 12.22
N GLN A 273 -18.96 -11.30 12.98
CA GLN A 273 -18.90 -11.99 14.28
C GLN A 273 -19.06 -13.51 14.17
N CYS A 274 -19.36 -14.03 12.98
CA CYS A 274 -19.50 -15.45 12.69
C CYS A 274 -18.16 -16.19 12.57
N VAL A 275 -17.01 -15.50 12.57
CA VAL A 275 -15.67 -16.08 12.43
C VAL A 275 -14.93 -16.04 13.77
N SER A 276 -14.07 -17.04 14.02
CA SER A 276 -13.39 -17.23 15.31
C SER A 276 -12.37 -16.15 15.66
N LYS A 277 -11.74 -15.52 14.66
CA LYS A 277 -10.75 -14.44 14.82
C LYS A 277 -11.07 -13.26 13.92
N PRO A 278 -12.11 -12.45 14.26
CA PRO A 278 -12.47 -11.31 13.45
C PRO A 278 -11.36 -10.27 13.46
N THR A 279 -11.01 -9.75 12.29
CA THR A 279 -10.11 -8.59 12.17
C THR A 279 -10.71 -7.40 12.94
N LYS A 280 -9.87 -6.60 13.60
CA LYS A 280 -10.29 -5.44 14.42
C LYS A 280 -9.92 -4.11 13.76
N HIS A 281 -9.65 -4.13 12.45
CA HIS A 281 -9.13 -3.00 11.68
C HIS A 281 -10.11 -1.82 11.61
N PHE A 282 -9.59 -0.58 11.53
CA PHE A 282 -10.41 0.64 11.53
C PHE A 282 -11.30 0.79 10.29
N LEU A 283 -10.93 0.14 9.18
CA LEU A 283 -11.74 0.11 7.96
C LEU A 283 -13.13 -0.51 8.18
N TYR A 284 -13.29 -1.35 9.20
CA TYR A 284 -14.59 -1.91 9.54
C TYR A 284 -15.41 -1.01 10.46
N TRP A 285 -14.93 0.18 10.83
CA TRP A 285 -15.71 1.06 11.67
C TRP A 285 -16.96 1.53 10.93
N ARG A 286 -18.08 1.56 11.63
CA ARG A 286 -19.31 2.13 11.08
C ARG A 286 -19.09 3.61 10.73
N PRO A 287 -19.79 4.15 9.72
CA PRO A 287 -19.61 5.53 9.31
C PRO A 287 -20.09 6.51 10.40
N ASN A 288 -19.54 7.71 10.39
CA ASN A 288 -20.07 8.83 11.17
C ASN A 288 -21.38 9.32 10.54
N ASN A 289 -22.34 9.67 11.40
CA ASN A 289 -23.55 10.34 10.95
C ASN A 289 -23.23 11.80 10.56
N ASP A 290 -24.03 12.35 9.67
CA ASP A 290 -24.12 13.76 9.35
C ASP A 290 -24.36 14.59 10.63
N PRO A 291 -23.75 15.78 10.79
CA PRO A 291 -23.93 16.59 11.99
C PRO A 291 -25.34 17.06 12.29
N ALA A 292 -26.13 17.30 11.25
CA ALA A 292 -27.54 17.62 11.37
C ALA A 292 -28.41 16.35 11.44
N LEU A 293 -27.82 15.15 11.48
CA LEU A 293 -28.49 13.84 11.54
C LEU A 293 -29.49 13.65 10.40
N LYS A 294 -29.17 14.18 9.21
CA LYS A 294 -30.02 14.11 8.02
C LYS A 294 -29.96 12.78 7.28
N ASN A 295 -29.03 11.88 7.64
CA ASN A 295 -28.93 10.58 6.97
C ASN A 295 -30.25 9.80 7.06
N ASP A 296 -30.58 9.08 5.99
CA ASP A 296 -31.75 8.19 5.99
C ASP A 296 -31.60 7.09 7.05
N ILE A 297 -30.36 6.60 7.24
CA ILE A 297 -30.00 5.65 8.29
C ILE A 297 -29.02 6.32 9.26
N LEU A 298 -29.39 6.39 10.53
CA LEU A 298 -28.49 6.82 11.60
C LEU A 298 -27.84 5.59 12.23
N TRP A 299 -26.51 5.56 12.23
CA TRP A 299 -25.72 4.50 12.86
C TRP A 299 -25.36 4.89 14.29
N VAL A 300 -25.72 4.04 15.24
CA VAL A 300 -25.58 4.30 16.67
C VAL A 300 -24.91 3.11 17.34
N ASN A 301 -24.14 3.36 18.39
CA ASN A 301 -23.59 2.28 19.18
C ASN A 301 -24.72 1.54 19.91
N HIS A 302 -24.83 0.24 19.68
CA HIS A 302 -25.63 -0.64 20.52
C HIS A 302 -24.96 -0.74 21.89
N LEU A 303 -25.70 -0.44 22.96
CA LEU A 303 -25.24 -0.63 24.35
C LEU A 303 -25.98 -1.81 24.96
N ASP A 304 -27.29 -1.63 25.08
CA ASP A 304 -28.26 -2.59 25.56
C ASP A 304 -29.65 -2.11 25.13
N VAL A 305 -30.62 -3.02 25.14
CA VAL A 305 -31.98 -2.75 24.65
C VAL A 305 -32.66 -1.59 25.41
N LEU A 306 -32.40 -1.40 26.71
CA LEU A 306 -33.02 -0.32 27.48
C LEU A 306 -32.44 1.03 27.10
N SER A 307 -31.11 1.13 27.01
CA SER A 307 -30.39 2.31 26.56
C SER A 307 -30.80 2.73 25.15
N ASP A 308 -30.92 1.77 24.24
CA ASP A 308 -31.35 2.00 22.87
C ASP A 308 -32.79 2.53 22.80
N LYS A 309 -33.70 1.93 23.58
CA LYS A 309 -35.09 2.38 23.68
C LYS A 309 -35.20 3.79 24.27
N ARG A 310 -34.35 4.14 25.25
CA ARG A 310 -34.29 5.50 25.79
C ARG A 310 -33.86 6.49 24.70
N LEU A 311 -32.84 6.15 23.90
CA LEU A 311 -32.39 7.02 22.82
C LEU A 311 -33.48 7.25 21.76
N MET A 312 -34.27 6.23 21.44
CA MET A 312 -35.36 6.34 20.45
C MET A 312 -36.40 7.42 20.79
N LYS A 313 -36.53 7.82 22.07
CA LYS A 313 -37.41 8.93 22.47
C LYS A 313 -37.02 10.26 21.80
N HIS A 314 -35.76 10.43 21.42
CA HIS A 314 -35.27 11.61 20.69
C HIS A 314 -35.47 11.53 19.18
N PHE A 315 -35.91 10.37 18.66
CA PHE A 315 -36.12 10.12 17.24
C PHE A 315 -37.51 9.54 16.96
N PRO A 316 -38.61 10.22 17.35
CA PRO A 316 -39.96 9.67 17.25
C PRO A 316 -40.40 9.38 15.80
N ALA A 317 -39.85 10.12 14.84
CA ALA A 317 -40.14 9.95 13.41
C ALA A 317 -39.31 8.85 12.72
N ARG A 318 -38.55 8.05 13.48
CA ARG A 318 -37.67 6.99 12.96
C ARG A 318 -37.97 5.66 13.63
N LYS A 319 -37.75 4.56 12.89
CA LYS A 319 -37.84 3.19 13.44
C LYS A 319 -36.48 2.73 13.95
N GLY A 320 -36.45 2.11 15.13
CA GLY A 320 -35.23 1.58 15.74
C GLY A 320 -35.00 0.12 15.39
N TYR A 321 -33.76 -0.24 15.05
CA TYR A 321 -33.35 -1.61 14.74
C TYR A 321 -32.01 -1.95 15.39
N VAL A 322 -31.86 -3.17 15.88
CA VAL A 322 -30.56 -3.70 16.32
C VAL A 322 -29.96 -4.56 15.21
N MET A 323 -28.74 -4.23 14.82
CA MET A 323 -27.96 -5.01 13.85
C MET A 323 -27.36 -6.25 14.52
N GLN A 324 -27.53 -7.41 13.89
CA GLN A 324 -26.98 -8.69 14.35
C GLN A 324 -26.36 -9.47 13.19
N TRP A 325 -25.27 -10.18 13.47
CA TRP A 325 -24.70 -11.17 12.57
C TRP A 325 -25.31 -12.54 12.85
N LYS A 326 -25.78 -13.22 11.81
CA LYS A 326 -26.19 -14.61 11.90
C LYS A 326 -24.99 -15.56 11.82
N LYS A 327 -25.24 -16.82 12.17
CA LYS A 327 -24.24 -17.91 12.07
C LYS A 327 -23.70 -18.09 10.64
N ASP A 328 -24.50 -17.78 9.63
CA ASP A 328 -24.15 -17.84 8.20
C ASP A 328 -23.42 -16.57 7.69
N CYS A 329 -22.96 -15.70 8.59
CA CYS A 329 -22.32 -14.43 8.26
C CYS A 329 -23.20 -13.42 7.50
N THR A 330 -24.52 -13.56 7.55
CA THR A 330 -25.43 -12.53 7.02
C THR A 330 -25.83 -11.52 8.09
N VAL A 331 -26.15 -10.30 7.67
CA VAL A 331 -26.57 -9.22 8.57
C VAL A 331 -28.10 -9.11 8.59
N HIS A 332 -28.67 -9.07 9.79
CA HIS A 332 -30.09 -8.86 10.03
C HIS A 332 -30.34 -7.64 10.91
N TYR A 333 -31.47 -6.96 10.69
CA TYR A 333 -31.91 -5.83 11.50
C TYR A 333 -33.19 -6.19 12.25
N LEU A 334 -33.06 -6.39 13.56
CA LEU A 334 -34.16 -6.79 14.42
C LEU A 334 -34.90 -5.54 14.93
N PRO A 335 -36.23 -5.44 14.80
CA PRO A 335 -36.98 -4.30 15.30
C PRO A 335 -36.79 -4.11 16.82
N LEU A 336 -36.45 -2.90 17.25
CA LEU A 336 -36.17 -2.59 18.66
C LEU A 336 -37.45 -2.51 19.51
N ALA A 337 -38.56 -2.04 18.94
CA ALA A 337 -39.81 -1.81 19.68
C ALA A 337 -40.31 -3.06 20.46
N PRO A 338 -40.48 -4.24 19.82
CA PRO A 338 -40.93 -5.45 20.53
C PRO A 338 -39.84 -6.12 21.39
N MET A 339 -38.60 -5.63 21.34
CA MET A 339 -37.46 -6.31 21.95
C MET A 339 -37.46 -6.19 23.48
N LYS A 340 -37.34 -7.31 24.19
CA LYS A 340 -37.20 -7.33 25.66
C LYS A 340 -35.73 -7.07 26.07
N PRO A 341 -35.47 -6.50 27.25
CA PRO A 341 -34.11 -6.43 27.80
C PRO A 341 -33.45 -7.82 27.81
N GLY A 342 -32.19 -7.89 27.36
CA GLY A 342 -31.43 -9.15 27.27
C GLY A 342 -31.74 -10.03 26.06
N ALA A 343 -32.69 -9.66 25.18
CA ALA A 343 -33.01 -10.43 23.97
C ALA A 343 -31.86 -10.49 22.95
N VAL A 344 -30.91 -9.56 23.06
CA VAL A 344 -29.67 -9.51 22.27
C VAL A 344 -28.49 -9.25 23.23
N PRO A 345 -27.28 -9.76 22.92
CA PRO A 345 -26.08 -9.46 23.69
C PRO A 345 -25.82 -7.95 23.71
N LYS A 346 -25.28 -7.44 24.83
CA LYS A 346 -24.84 -6.06 24.91
C LYS A 346 -23.82 -5.75 23.81
N GLY A 347 -23.92 -4.55 23.24
CA GLY A 347 -23.01 -4.13 22.19
C GLY A 347 -21.65 -3.70 22.73
N TRP A 348 -20.64 -3.77 21.87
CA TRP A 348 -19.26 -3.43 22.19
C TRP A 348 -18.87 -2.05 21.63
N ILE A 349 -18.35 -1.20 22.51
CA ILE A 349 -17.87 0.15 22.18
C ILE A 349 -16.41 0.26 22.62
N GLY A 350 -15.47 -0.12 21.76
CA GLY A 350 -14.05 0.13 22.03
C GLY A 350 -13.09 -0.73 21.22
N GLY A 351 -11.80 -0.40 21.29
CA GLY A 351 -10.72 -1.17 20.69
C GLY A 351 -9.99 -2.12 21.64
N ASN A 352 -10.13 -1.91 22.95
CA ASN A 352 -9.30 -2.56 23.98
C ASN A 352 -10.01 -2.72 25.34
N GLN A 353 -11.32 -2.98 25.37
CA GLN A 353 -11.95 -3.42 26.62
C GLN A 353 -11.72 -4.92 26.80
N LYS A 354 -10.73 -5.28 27.62
CA LYS A 354 -10.54 -6.66 28.12
C LYS A 354 -11.85 -7.11 28.79
N GLY A 355 -12.35 -8.30 28.43
CA GLY A 355 -13.54 -8.91 29.05
C GLY A 355 -14.88 -8.67 28.34
N LEU A 356 -14.89 -8.02 27.17
CA LEU A 356 -16.09 -7.84 26.34
C LEU A 356 -15.92 -8.34 24.90
N ASP A 357 -14.87 -9.13 24.64
CA ASP A 357 -14.85 -9.92 23.41
C ASP A 357 -16.12 -10.80 23.42
N PRO A 358 -16.90 -10.85 22.32
CA PRO A 358 -17.93 -11.87 22.21
C PRO A 358 -17.24 -13.21 22.48
N PRO A 359 -17.84 -14.12 23.27
CA PRO A 359 -17.24 -15.41 23.52
C PRO A 359 -16.85 -16.00 22.17
N ALA A 360 -15.55 -16.26 21.99
CA ALA A 360 -15.08 -17.00 20.84
C ALA A 360 -15.89 -18.29 20.82
N LYS A 361 -16.59 -18.53 19.72
CA LYS A 361 -17.27 -19.81 19.52
C LYS A 361 -16.26 -20.88 19.21
#